data_AF-A0A6G4JYK0-F1
#
_entry.id   AF-A0A6G4JYK0-F1
#
_cell.length_a   1.000
_cell.length_b   1.000
_cell.length_c   1.000
_cell.angle_alpha   90.00
_cell.angle_beta   90.00
_cell.angle_gamma   90.00
#
_symmetry.space_group_name_H-M   'P 1'
#
loop_
_entity.id
_entity.type
_entity.pdbx_description
1 polymer ?
#
loop_
_entity_poly.entity_id
_entity_poly.type
_entity_poly.pdbx_seq_one_letter_code
_entity_poly.pdbx_strand_id
1 'polypeptide(L)'
;VDALPDSAQICSCNDVSKGALCQAVCAGATSVGALKDATKAGTSCGGCVPLMTQVMKAEMKKQGLAVNNHICEHFPYWRQELYHLVRVGRIQSFDALLEAHGSGMGCDICKPAVASILASCWNDFVLKK
;
A
#
# COMPACT_ATOMS: atom_id res chain seq x y z
N VAL A 1 16.02 2.18 8.36
CA VAL A 1 15.45 3.49 8.78
C VAL A 1 15.51 3.73 10.28
N ASP A 2 15.45 2.68 11.12
CA ASP A 2 15.47 2.84 12.58
C ASP A 2 16.76 3.46 13.12
N ALA A 3 17.92 3.15 12.55
CA ALA A 3 19.22 3.69 12.97
C ALA A 3 19.48 5.15 12.55
N LEU A 4 18.59 5.77 11.75
CA LEU A 4 18.76 7.17 11.35
C LEU A 4 18.43 8.10 12.53
N PRO A 5 19.23 9.16 12.80
CA PRO A 5 18.86 10.17 13.78
C PRO A 5 17.63 10.95 13.34
N ASP A 6 16.90 11.56 14.27
CA ASP A 6 15.71 12.36 13.95
C ASP A 6 16.02 13.60 13.12
N SER A 7 17.25 14.11 13.21
CA SER A 7 17.77 15.19 12.36
C SER A 7 18.11 14.76 10.93
N ALA A 8 18.06 13.46 10.61
CA ALA A 8 18.38 12.98 9.27
C ALA A 8 17.39 13.57 8.25
N GLN A 9 17.92 14.21 7.23
CA GLN A 9 17.14 14.78 6.13
C GLN A 9 16.56 13.66 5.25
N ILE A 10 15.24 13.67 5.08
CA ILE A 10 14.51 12.69 4.26
C ILE A 10 14.04 13.34 2.95
N CYS A 11 13.56 14.58 2.99
CA CYS A 11 13.17 15.35 1.81
C CYS A 11 13.96 16.64 1.71
N SER A 12 14.96 16.69 0.82
CA SER A 12 15.75 17.91 0.60
C SER A 12 14.96 19.04 -0.09
N CYS A 13 13.95 18.71 -0.91
CA CYS A 13 13.18 19.73 -1.63
C CYS A 13 12.31 20.60 -0.72
N ASN A 14 11.80 20.02 0.36
CA ASN A 14 10.88 20.68 1.29
C ASN A 14 11.44 20.71 2.72
N ASP A 15 12.75 20.47 2.87
CA ASP A 15 13.50 20.46 4.13
C ASP A 15 12.82 19.65 5.25
N VAL A 16 12.49 18.39 4.96
CA VAL A 16 11.78 17.51 5.91
C VAL A 16 12.72 16.45 6.48
N SER A 17 12.89 16.48 7.80
CA SER A 17 13.68 15.50 8.55
C SER A 17 12.86 14.27 8.95
N LYS A 18 13.55 13.21 9.40
CA LYS A 18 12.91 12.01 9.97
C LYS A 18 12.03 12.37 11.17
N GLY A 19 12.50 13.24 12.06
CA GLY A 19 11.76 13.66 13.25
C GLY A 19 10.45 14.37 12.89
N ALA A 20 10.45 15.20 11.84
CA ALA A 20 9.24 15.85 11.34
C ALA A 20 8.22 14.82 10.80
N LEU A 21 8.68 13.79 10.08
CA LEU A 21 7.81 12.69 9.63
C LEU A 21 7.25 11.90 10.82
N CYS A 22 8.08 11.54 11.80
CA CYS A 22 7.64 10.82 13.00
C CYS A 22 6.58 11.63 13.78
N GLN A 23 6.80 12.93 13.98
CA GLN A 23 5.81 13.80 14.62
C GLN A 23 4.49 13.85 13.84
N ALA A 24 4.55 13.94 12.51
CA ALA A 24 3.34 13.93 11.69
C ALA A 24 2.56 12.60 11.83
N VAL A 25 3.26 11.46 11.91
CA VAL A 25 2.64 10.15 12.17
C VAL A 25 2.01 10.11 13.56
N CYS A 26 2.71 10.57 14.59
CA CYS A 26 2.16 10.70 15.95
C CYS A 26 0.91 11.60 16.00
N ALA A 27 0.86 12.62 15.14
CA ALA A 27 -0.29 13.51 15.01
C ALA A 27 -1.45 12.91 14.19
N GLY A 28 -1.30 11.69 13.66
CA GLY A 28 -2.36 10.96 12.95
C GLY A 28 -2.17 10.80 11.44
N ALA A 29 -1.06 11.26 10.87
CA ALA A 29 -0.76 11.08 9.44
C ALA A 29 -0.34 9.63 9.11
N THR A 30 -1.33 8.74 9.02
CA THR A 30 -1.16 7.28 8.85
C THR A 30 -1.19 6.80 7.40
N SER A 31 -1.19 7.73 6.44
CA SER A 31 -1.13 7.43 5.01
C SER A 31 -0.14 8.35 4.31
N VAL A 32 0.39 7.91 3.16
CA VAL A 32 1.33 8.74 2.37
C VAL A 32 0.68 10.06 1.93
N GLY A 33 -0.63 10.05 1.64
CA GLY A 33 -1.40 11.27 1.33
C GLY A 33 -1.41 12.23 2.52
N ALA A 34 -1.84 11.74 3.69
CA ALA A 34 -1.85 12.56 4.91
C ALA A 34 -0.46 13.10 5.28
N LEU A 35 0.58 12.29 5.07
CA LEU A 35 1.96 12.69 5.36
C LEU A 35 2.47 13.76 4.36
N LYS A 36 2.07 13.68 3.08
CA LYS A 36 2.31 14.73 2.08
C LYS A 36 1.61 16.03 2.44
N ASP A 37 0.36 15.96 2.89
CA ASP A 37 -0.42 17.13 3.27
C ASP A 37 0.16 17.81 4.51
N ALA A 38 0.57 17.02 5.51
CA ALA A 38 1.12 17.51 6.76
C ALA A 38 2.55 18.08 6.63
N THR A 39 3.41 17.46 5.80
CA THR A 39 4.85 17.76 5.78
C THR A 39 5.37 18.30 4.47
N LYS A 40 4.57 18.27 3.39
CA LYS A 40 4.99 18.55 2.00
C LYS A 40 6.07 17.59 1.47
N ALA A 41 6.54 16.60 2.23
CA ALA A 41 7.54 15.65 1.71
C ALA A 41 7.00 14.88 0.49
N GLY A 42 7.80 14.79 -0.58
CA GLY A 42 7.43 14.03 -1.77
C GLY A 42 6.42 14.71 -2.71
N THR A 43 6.16 16.01 -2.55
CA THR A 43 5.30 16.80 -3.46
C THR A 43 6.07 17.49 -4.59
N SER A 44 7.40 17.62 -4.48
CA SER A 44 8.23 18.36 -5.46
C SER A 44 8.91 17.43 -6.47
N CYS A 45 10.01 16.75 -6.10
CA CYS A 45 10.71 15.81 -7.00
C CYS A 45 10.30 14.35 -6.83
N GLY A 46 9.56 14.02 -5.76
CA GLY A 46 9.11 12.65 -5.46
C GLY A 46 10.20 11.65 -5.02
N GLY A 47 11.49 11.97 -5.12
CA GLY A 47 12.59 11.02 -4.84
C GLY A 47 12.62 10.46 -3.42
N CYS A 48 12.10 11.20 -2.45
CA CYS A 48 12.04 10.80 -1.04
C CYS A 48 10.85 9.88 -0.70
N VAL A 49 9.87 9.70 -1.60
CA VAL A 49 8.62 8.97 -1.31
C VAL A 49 8.86 7.54 -0.79
N PRO A 50 9.78 6.73 -1.36
CA PRO A 50 10.04 5.39 -0.84
C PRO A 50 10.58 5.40 0.59
N LEU A 51 11.57 6.27 0.88
CA LEU A 51 12.21 6.37 2.19
C LEU A 51 11.25 6.94 3.25
N MET A 52 10.52 8.00 2.89
CA MET A 52 9.45 8.58 3.69
C MET A 52 8.38 7.54 4.08
N THR A 53 7.95 6.71 3.12
CA THR A 53 6.99 5.63 3.37
C THR A 53 7.54 4.58 4.34
N GLN A 54 8.83 4.25 4.24
CA GLN A 54 9.48 3.32 5.18
C GLN A 54 9.54 3.90 6.60
N VAL A 55 9.88 5.18 6.74
CA VAL A 55 9.89 5.88 8.04
C VAL A 55 8.48 5.87 8.64
N MET A 56 7.46 6.23 7.86
CA MET A 56 6.06 6.21 8.28
C MET A 56 5.63 4.83 8.79
N LYS A 57 5.90 3.77 8.03
CA LYS A 57 5.55 2.39 8.41
C LYS A 57 6.29 1.93 9.67
N ALA A 58 7.56 2.30 9.83
CA ALA A 58 8.33 1.97 11.02
C ALA A 58 7.76 2.67 12.26
N GLU A 59 7.36 3.93 12.13
CA GLU A 59 6.75 4.71 13.22
C GLU A 59 5.36 4.17 13.61
N MET A 60 4.49 3.91 12.62
CA MET A 60 3.18 3.29 12.85
C MET A 60 3.33 1.93 13.56
N LYS A 61 4.30 1.11 13.16
CA LYS A 61 4.58 -0.17 13.80
C LYS A 61 5.01 -0.02 15.27
N LYS A 62 5.79 1.02 15.61
CA LYS A 62 6.18 1.31 17.01
C LYS A 62 4.99 1.70 17.87
N GLN A 63 4.02 2.41 17.30
CA GLN A 63 2.80 2.82 17.98
C GLN A 63 1.74 1.71 18.06
N GLY A 64 2.03 0.51 17.55
CA GLY A 64 1.07 -0.59 17.48
C GLY A 64 -0.07 -0.36 16.47
N LEU A 65 0.07 0.65 15.60
CA LEU A 65 -0.91 0.93 14.54
C LEU A 65 -0.75 -0.11 13.44
N ALA A 66 -1.82 -0.87 13.19
CA ALA A 66 -1.88 -1.78 12.05
C ALA A 66 -1.88 -0.96 10.75
N VAL A 67 -0.87 -1.19 9.91
CA VAL A 67 -0.86 -0.64 8.55
C VAL A 67 -1.90 -1.41 7.74
N ASN A 68 -3.10 -0.83 7.55
CA ASN A 68 -4.12 -1.40 6.68
C ASN A 68 -3.64 -1.33 5.23
N ASN A 69 -3.21 -2.46 4.68
CA ASN A 69 -2.83 -2.56 3.27
C ASN A 69 -4.01 -2.98 2.38
N HIS A 70 -5.24 -2.86 2.89
CA HIS A 70 -6.45 -3.25 2.17
C HIS A 70 -6.52 -2.52 0.83
N ILE A 71 -6.84 -3.25 -0.24
CA ILE A 71 -6.97 -2.66 -1.57
C ILE A 71 -8.18 -1.73 -1.66
N CYS A 72 -9.25 -2.04 -0.93
CA CYS A 72 -10.46 -1.22 -0.74
C CYS A 72 -11.29 -1.82 0.40
N GLU A 73 -12.44 -1.22 0.71
CA GLU A 73 -13.40 -1.73 1.71
C GLU A 73 -13.92 -3.15 1.42
N HIS A 74 -14.00 -3.55 0.14
CA HIS A 74 -14.51 -4.87 -0.25
C HIS A 74 -13.53 -6.01 0.04
N PHE A 75 -12.23 -5.72 0.10
CA PHE A 75 -11.18 -6.73 0.27
C PHE A 75 -10.15 -6.24 1.29
N PRO A 76 -10.09 -6.85 2.49
CA PRO A 76 -9.13 -6.50 3.52
C PRO A 76 -7.72 -7.06 3.22
N TYR A 77 -7.32 -7.01 1.94
CA TYR A 77 -6.09 -7.60 1.43
C TYR A 77 -5.45 -6.66 0.42
N TRP A 78 -4.13 -6.58 0.39
CA TRP A 78 -3.44 -5.91 -0.73
C TRP A 78 -3.35 -6.82 -1.95
N ARG A 79 -2.98 -6.24 -3.09
CA ARG A 79 -2.89 -6.94 -4.38
C ARG A 79 -2.06 -8.23 -4.32
N GLN A 80 -0.95 -8.23 -3.59
CA GLN A 80 -0.08 -9.41 -3.50
C GLN A 80 -0.75 -10.53 -2.69
N GLU A 81 -1.42 -10.24 -1.57
CA GLU A 81 -2.23 -11.25 -0.84
C GLU A 81 -3.35 -11.81 -1.73
N LEU A 82 -4.08 -10.95 -2.45
CA LEU A 82 -5.13 -11.39 -3.36
C LEU A 82 -4.60 -12.34 -4.44
N TYR A 83 -3.39 -12.08 -4.97
CA TYR A 83 -2.73 -13.00 -5.90
C TYR A 83 -2.48 -14.37 -5.27
N HIS A 84 -2.00 -14.41 -4.02
CA HIS A 84 -1.75 -15.67 -3.32
C HIS A 84 -3.06 -16.42 -3.05
N LEU A 85 -4.10 -15.72 -2.60
CA LEU A 85 -5.43 -16.31 -2.38
C LEU A 85 -6.00 -16.92 -3.67
N VAL A 86 -5.90 -16.20 -4.80
CA VAL A 86 -6.33 -16.69 -6.10
C VAL A 86 -5.58 -17.96 -6.50
N ARG A 87 -4.25 -18.00 -6.34
CA ARG A 87 -3.42 -19.15 -6.71
C ARG A 87 -3.65 -20.36 -5.82
N VAL A 88 -3.70 -20.17 -4.50
CA VAL A 88 -3.87 -21.25 -3.52
C VAL A 88 -5.30 -21.79 -3.55
N GLY A 89 -6.29 -20.91 -3.59
CA GLY A 89 -7.70 -21.27 -3.68
C GLY A 89 -8.14 -21.71 -5.08
N ARG A 90 -7.27 -21.65 -6.08
CA ARG A 90 -7.58 -21.91 -7.50
C ARG A 90 -8.81 -21.15 -8.00
N ILE A 91 -8.95 -19.90 -7.56
CA ILE A 91 -10.14 -19.08 -7.82
C ILE A 91 -10.07 -18.53 -9.25
N GLN A 92 -11.13 -18.73 -10.04
CA GLN A 92 -11.13 -18.38 -11.47
C GLN A 92 -12.08 -17.24 -11.84
N SER A 93 -12.91 -16.75 -10.91
CA SER A 93 -13.84 -15.66 -11.16
C SER A 93 -13.79 -14.60 -10.05
N PHE A 94 -14.22 -13.38 -10.37
CA PHE A 94 -14.33 -12.31 -9.39
C PHE A 94 -15.34 -12.66 -8.30
N ASP A 95 -16.49 -13.20 -8.67
CA ASP A 95 -17.56 -13.53 -7.73
C ASP A 95 -17.11 -14.59 -6.72
N ALA A 96 -16.39 -15.62 -7.17
CA ALA A 96 -15.85 -16.64 -6.26
C ALA A 96 -14.78 -16.06 -5.31
N LEU A 97 -13.97 -15.10 -5.78
CA LEU A 97 -13.03 -14.40 -4.91
C LEU A 97 -13.74 -13.52 -3.88
N LEU A 98 -14.80 -12.82 -4.31
CA LEU A 98 -15.58 -11.93 -3.47
C LEU A 98 -16.37 -12.70 -2.41
N GLU A 99 -16.98 -13.83 -2.77
CA GLU A 99 -17.70 -14.70 -1.85
C GLU A 99 -16.77 -15.31 -0.79
N ALA A 100 -15.56 -15.72 -1.19
CA ALA A 100 -14.62 -16.36 -0.27
C ALA A 100 -13.82 -15.37 0.61
N HIS A 101 -13.48 -14.20 0.08
CA HIS A 101 -12.46 -13.31 0.66
C HIS A 101 -12.84 -11.82 0.68
N GLY A 102 -14.08 -11.47 0.33
CA GLY A 102 -14.53 -10.09 0.31
C GLY A 102 -15.98 -9.91 0.75
N SER A 103 -16.53 -8.74 0.44
CA SER A 103 -17.93 -8.39 0.72
C SER A 103 -18.47 -7.37 -0.28
N GLY A 104 -19.80 -7.26 -0.38
CA GLY A 104 -20.47 -6.29 -1.26
C GLY A 104 -20.49 -6.72 -2.73
N MET A 105 -20.42 -5.75 -3.66
CA MET A 105 -20.47 -5.99 -5.12
C MET A 105 -19.18 -5.61 -5.86
N GLY A 106 -18.18 -5.11 -5.14
CA GLY A 106 -16.93 -4.59 -5.70
C GLY A 106 -17.04 -3.21 -6.37
N CYS A 107 -15.94 -2.46 -6.33
CA CYS A 107 -15.79 -1.13 -6.92
C CYS A 107 -14.86 -1.12 -8.15
N ASP A 108 -14.69 0.08 -8.70
CA ASP A 108 -13.75 0.44 -9.76
C ASP A 108 -12.27 0.27 -9.37
N ILE A 109 -11.94 0.06 -8.09
CA ILE A 109 -10.58 -0.25 -7.63
C ILE A 109 -10.31 -1.77 -7.65
N CYS A 110 -11.19 -2.57 -7.01
CA CYS A 110 -10.92 -3.99 -6.84
C CYS A 110 -11.24 -4.82 -8.10
N LYS A 111 -12.27 -4.47 -8.87
CA LYS A 111 -12.63 -5.20 -10.09
C LYS A 111 -11.49 -5.27 -11.10
N PRO A 112 -10.87 -4.16 -11.55
CA PRO A 112 -9.75 -4.24 -12.48
C PRO A 112 -8.50 -4.90 -11.87
N ALA A 113 -8.27 -4.71 -10.56
CA ALA A 113 -7.13 -5.35 -9.89
C ALA A 113 -7.27 -6.87 -9.85
N VAL A 114 -8.44 -7.39 -9.50
CA VAL A 114 -8.71 -8.83 -9.48
C VAL A 114 -8.72 -9.40 -10.89
N ALA A 115 -9.30 -8.70 -11.88
CA ALA A 115 -9.24 -9.12 -13.27
C ALA A 115 -7.80 -9.28 -13.77
N SER A 116 -6.91 -8.32 -13.46
CA SER A 116 -5.48 -8.40 -13.78
C SER A 116 -4.78 -9.57 -13.09
N ILE A 117 -5.12 -9.84 -11.82
CA ILE A 117 -4.59 -11.00 -11.07
C ILE A 117 -5.04 -12.31 -11.73
N LEU A 118 -6.34 -12.46 -12.01
CA LEU A 118 -6.89 -13.66 -12.63
C LEU A 118 -6.27 -13.92 -14.01
N ALA A 119 -6.13 -12.88 -14.82
CA ALA A 119 -5.43 -12.98 -16.10
C ALA A 119 -3.98 -13.45 -15.91
N SER A 120 -3.27 -12.91 -14.92
CA SER A 120 -1.88 -13.30 -14.63
C SER A 120 -1.75 -14.72 -14.08
N CYS A 121 -2.81 -15.27 -13.49
CA CYS A 121 -2.81 -16.61 -12.91
C CYS A 121 -3.23 -17.69 -13.92
N TRP A 122 -4.17 -17.37 -14.82
CA TRP A 122 -4.90 -18.36 -15.60
C TRP A 122 -4.91 -18.10 -17.11
N ASN A 123 -4.46 -16.94 -17.59
CA ASN A 123 -4.45 -16.63 -19.02
C ASN A 123 -3.19 -17.21 -19.68
N ASP A 124 -3.18 -18.53 -19.89
CA ASP A 124 -2.04 -19.27 -20.44
C ASP A 124 -1.83 -19.06 -21.96
N PHE A 125 -0.55 -18.81 -22.29
CA PHE A 125 0.21 -18.62 -23.54
C PHE A 125 -0.46 -18.10 -24.85
N VAL A 126 -0.02 -16.89 -25.26
CA VAL A 126 -0.23 -16.22 -26.56
C VAL A 126 0.53 -16.85 -27.74
N LEU A 127 1.56 -17.68 -27.48
CA LEU A 127 2.45 -18.28 -28.49
C LEU A 127 2.44 -19.81 -28.41
N LYS A 128 1.27 -20.45 -28.41
CA LYS A 128 1.22 -21.92 -28.58
C LYS A 128 1.81 -22.28 -29.95
N LYS A 129 2.76 -23.24 -29.96
CA LYS A 129 3.43 -23.78 -31.16
C LYS A 129 2.46 -24.15 -32.27
#